data_AF-A0A0C9TPY6-F1
#
_entry.id   AF-A0A0C9TPY6-F1
#
_cell.length_a   1.000
_cell.length_b   1.000
_cell.length_c   1.000
_cell.angle_alpha   90.00
_cell.angle_beta   90.00
_cell.angle_gamma   90.00
#
_symmetry.space_group_name_H-M   'P 1'
#
loop_
_entity.id
_entity.type
_entity.pdbx_description
1 polymer ?
#
loop_
_entity_poly.entity_id
_entity_poly.type
_entity_poly.pdbx_seq_one_letter_code
_entity_poly.pdbx_strand_id
1 'polypeptide(L)'
;TVYEAEVIGLTLAVKLLASKRDPSFPVSIYVNNQAVIQSGENPSAKPGHYILDHFRRLVRTMKKKYGSPMFNLTVRWISGHNSVQGNESANKEAKLAAGNPSNNSPVRKLPLFLHKGVLPSSISALKQAQKNQSKARW
;
A
#
# COMPACT_ATOMS: atom_id res chain seq x y z
N THR A 1 -3.29 10.08 -3.76
CA THR A 1 -3.55 9.53 -5.12
C THR A 1 -3.90 8.06 -5.02
N VAL A 2 -4.50 7.45 -6.07
CA VAL A 2 -4.78 6.00 -6.11
C VAL A 2 -3.49 5.17 -5.95
N TYR A 3 -2.40 5.61 -6.59
CA TYR A 3 -1.09 4.96 -6.45
C TYR A 3 -0.61 4.92 -4.98
N GLU A 4 -0.60 6.06 -4.28
CA GLU A 4 -0.17 6.08 -2.87
C GLU A 4 -1.06 5.22 -1.98
N ALA A 5 -2.39 5.25 -2.20
CA ALA A 5 -3.33 4.42 -1.44
C ALA A 5 -3.01 2.92 -1.58
N GLU A 6 -2.65 2.47 -2.77
CA GLU A 6 -2.29 1.06 -2.99
C GLU A 6 -0.93 0.68 -2.40
N VAL A 7 0.08 1.55 -2.47
CA VAL A 7 1.37 1.29 -1.81
C VAL A 7 1.22 1.28 -0.27
N ILE A 8 0.33 2.11 0.27
CA ILE A 8 -0.06 2.04 1.69
C ILE A 8 -0.73 0.71 1.98
N GLY A 9 -1.68 0.26 1.15
CA GLY A 9 -2.33 -1.04 1.28
C GLY A 9 -1.33 -2.20 1.33
N LEU A 10 -0.34 -2.21 0.43
CA LEU A 10 0.78 -3.16 0.45
C LEU A 10 1.55 -3.13 1.77
N THR A 11 1.89 -1.92 2.25
CA THR A 11 2.61 -1.74 3.50
C THR A 11 1.81 -2.27 4.69
N LEU A 12 0.50 -2.02 4.72
CA LEU A 12 -0.41 -2.51 5.75
C LEU A 12 -0.52 -4.04 5.72
N ALA A 13 -0.58 -4.66 4.54
CA ALA A 13 -0.59 -6.11 4.39
C ALA A 13 0.67 -6.77 4.98
N VAL A 14 1.86 -6.21 4.71
CA VAL A 14 3.12 -6.71 5.32
C VAL A 14 3.15 -6.46 6.82
N LYS A 15 2.67 -5.32 7.30
CA LYS A 15 2.58 -5.02 8.74
C LYS A 15 1.65 -6.00 9.45
N LEU A 16 0.51 -6.35 8.85
CA LEU A 16 -0.41 -7.35 9.36
C LEU A 16 0.24 -8.72 9.42
N LEU A 17 0.95 -9.12 8.36
CA LEU A 17 1.71 -10.38 8.33
C LEU A 17 2.76 -10.41 9.45
N ALA A 18 3.48 -9.31 9.65
CA ALA A 18 4.49 -9.16 10.71
C ALA A 18 3.92 -9.24 12.14
N SER A 19 2.63 -8.92 12.30
CA SER A 19 1.94 -8.99 13.59
C SER A 19 1.45 -10.39 13.94
N LYS A 20 1.44 -11.33 12.98
CA LYS A 20 1.11 -12.73 13.25
C LYS A 20 2.25 -13.41 14.00
N ARG A 21 1.90 -14.22 15.02
CA ARG A 21 2.86 -14.96 15.84
C ARG A 21 3.65 -15.96 15.00
N ASP A 22 2.95 -16.68 14.12
CA ASP A 22 3.54 -17.67 13.22
C ASP A 22 2.89 -17.57 11.82
N PRO A 23 3.39 -16.68 10.95
CA PRO A 23 2.88 -16.58 9.59
C PRO A 23 3.29 -17.82 8.77
N SER A 24 2.30 -18.49 8.19
CA SER A 24 2.56 -19.56 7.21
C SER A 24 3.01 -18.96 5.88
N PHE A 25 4.07 -19.53 5.32
CA PHE A 25 4.61 -19.20 4.00
C PHE A 25 4.40 -20.39 3.04
N PRO A 26 4.25 -20.17 1.72
CA PRO A 26 4.40 -18.89 1.00
C PRO A 26 3.18 -17.97 1.10
N VAL A 27 3.42 -16.66 1.08
CA VAL A 27 2.38 -15.63 1.06
C VAL A 27 2.39 -14.92 -0.29
N SER A 28 1.20 -14.72 -0.87
CA SER A 28 1.01 -13.87 -2.06
C SER A 28 0.16 -12.65 -1.68
N ILE A 29 0.65 -11.46 -1.98
CA ILE A 29 -0.12 -10.22 -1.89
C ILE A 29 -0.50 -9.80 -3.30
N TYR A 30 -1.79 -9.57 -3.53
CA TYR A 30 -2.31 -9.19 -4.84
C TYR A 30 -2.60 -7.69 -4.90
N VAL A 31 -2.25 -7.05 -6.01
CA VAL A 31 -2.42 -5.60 -6.24
C VAL A 31 -2.97 -5.37 -7.64
N ASN A 32 -3.89 -4.42 -7.78
CA ASN A 32 -4.56 -4.13 -9.05
C ASN A 32 -4.00 -2.91 -9.79
N ASN A 33 -3.18 -2.04 -9.18
CA ASN A 33 -2.47 -0.99 -9.93
C ASN A 33 -1.16 -1.51 -10.52
N GLN A 34 -1.21 -1.66 -11.83
CA GLN A 34 -0.08 -2.04 -12.66
C GLN A 34 1.15 -1.12 -12.46
N ALA A 35 0.95 0.17 -12.13
CA ALA A 35 2.04 1.10 -11.86
C ALA A 35 2.81 0.79 -10.57
N VAL A 36 2.16 0.20 -9.56
CA VAL A 36 2.80 -0.20 -8.30
C VAL A 36 3.81 -1.32 -8.55
N ILE A 37 3.45 -2.28 -9.39
CA ILE A 37 4.29 -3.42 -9.73
C ILE A 37 5.47 -2.99 -10.60
N GLN A 38 5.20 -2.18 -11.63
CA GLN A 38 6.27 -1.59 -12.47
C GLN A 38 7.26 -0.73 -11.68
N SER A 39 6.79 0.00 -10.66
CA SER A 39 7.67 0.78 -9.76
C SER A 39 8.45 -0.09 -8.75
N GLY A 40 7.94 -1.29 -8.45
CA GLY A 40 8.61 -2.28 -7.62
C GLY A 40 9.84 -2.87 -8.30
N GLU A 41 9.73 -3.15 -9.59
CA GLU A 41 10.76 -3.78 -10.43
C GLU A 41 11.85 -2.80 -10.89
N ASN A 42 11.52 -1.53 -11.13
CA ASN A 42 12.49 -0.51 -11.57
C ASN A 42 12.60 0.66 -10.59
N PRO A 43 13.68 0.75 -9.78
CA PRO A 43 13.90 1.88 -8.88
C PRO A 43 14.25 3.14 -9.68
N SER A 44 13.26 4.00 -9.92
CA SER A 44 13.46 5.36 -10.45
C SER A 44 12.88 6.37 -9.46
N ALA A 45 13.37 7.61 -9.42
CA ALA A 45 12.90 8.64 -8.48
C ALA A 45 11.51 9.19 -8.84
N LYS A 46 10.48 8.34 -8.82
CA LYS A 46 9.09 8.73 -9.14
C LYS A 46 8.34 9.17 -7.87
N PRO A 47 7.30 10.02 -8.00
CA PRO A 47 6.45 10.41 -6.87
C PRO A 47 5.85 9.17 -6.17
N GLY A 48 6.00 9.07 -4.84
CA GLY A 48 5.49 7.95 -4.03
C GLY A 48 6.50 6.85 -3.70
N HIS A 49 7.74 6.93 -4.20
CA HIS A 49 8.82 5.99 -3.85
C HIS A 49 9.15 5.93 -2.36
N TYR A 50 8.99 7.02 -1.62
CA TYR A 50 9.24 7.03 -0.17
C TYR A 50 8.36 6.01 0.58
N ILE A 51 7.12 5.78 0.12
CA ILE A 51 6.21 4.78 0.68
C ILE A 51 6.66 3.37 0.28
N LEU A 52 7.12 3.20 -0.97
CA LEU A 52 7.68 1.93 -1.44
C LEU A 52 8.94 1.53 -0.65
N ASP A 53 9.75 2.52 -0.23
CA ASP A 53 10.91 2.26 0.63
C ASP A 53 10.48 1.78 2.03
N HIS A 54 9.36 2.28 2.56
CA HIS A 54 8.80 1.74 3.80
C HIS A 54 8.36 0.28 3.63
N PHE A 55 7.68 -0.04 2.54
CA PHE A 55 7.32 -1.42 2.20
C PHE A 55 8.56 -2.31 2.10
N ARG A 56 9.58 -1.92 1.31
CA ARG A 56 10.84 -2.66 1.15
C ARG A 56 11.57 -2.86 2.47
N ARG A 57 11.62 -1.83 3.32
CA ARG A 57 12.21 -1.93 4.67
C ARG A 57 11.48 -2.96 5.53
N LEU A 58 10.15 -2.97 5.53
CA LEU A 58 9.36 -3.95 6.30
C LEU A 58 9.59 -5.38 5.78
N VAL A 59 9.58 -5.58 4.47
CA VAL A 59 9.87 -6.89 3.85
C VAL A 59 11.27 -7.37 4.21
N ARG A 60 12.27 -6.48 4.19
CA ARG A 60 13.64 -6.82 4.59
C ARG A 60 13.74 -7.20 6.08
N THR A 61 13.03 -6.49 6.95
CA THR A 61 12.96 -6.83 8.38
C THR A 61 12.31 -8.19 8.59
N MET A 62 11.24 -8.50 7.85
CA MET A 62 10.60 -9.81 7.88
C MET A 62 11.54 -10.91 7.40
N LYS A 63 12.22 -10.72 6.27
CA LYS A 63 13.19 -11.68 5.75
C LYS A 63 14.31 -11.96 6.76
N LYS A 64 14.79 -10.94 7.47
CA LYS A 64 15.78 -11.10 8.56
C LYS A 64 15.22 -11.89 9.75
N LYS A 65 13.96 -11.65 10.13
CA LYS A 65 13.30 -12.33 11.26
C LYS A 65 13.08 -13.82 11.00
N TYR A 66 12.65 -14.20 9.79
CA TYR A 66 12.25 -15.58 9.48
C TYR A 66 13.33 -16.40 8.74
N GLY A 67 14.39 -15.76 8.23
CA GLY A 67 15.46 -16.45 7.51
C GLY A 67 15.08 -16.86 6.08
N SER A 68 16.09 -17.18 5.27
CA SER A 68 15.97 -17.20 3.81
C SER A 68 15.63 -18.55 3.12
N PRO A 69 15.21 -19.64 3.80
CA PRO A 69 14.33 -20.60 3.16
C PRO A 69 12.87 -20.43 3.61
N MET A 70 12.63 -19.94 4.83
CA MET A 70 11.28 -19.89 5.41
C MET A 70 10.47 -18.69 4.93
N PHE A 71 11.13 -17.56 4.66
CA PHE A 71 10.46 -16.36 4.15
C PHE A 71 10.21 -16.43 2.64
N ASN A 72 8.95 -16.62 2.24
CA ASN A 72 8.52 -16.56 0.84
C ASN A 72 7.32 -15.62 0.68
N LEU A 73 7.59 -14.39 0.23
CA LEU A 73 6.59 -13.37 -0.05
C LEU A 73 6.65 -12.98 -1.52
N THR A 74 5.52 -13.11 -2.22
CA THR A 74 5.37 -12.65 -3.61
C THR A 74 4.32 -11.56 -3.70
N VAL A 75 4.57 -10.54 -4.53
CA VAL A 75 3.58 -9.53 -4.91
C VAL A 75 3.16 -9.83 -6.33
N ARG A 76 1.85 -9.99 -6.57
CA ARG A 76 1.29 -10.39 -7.86
C ARG A 76 0.28 -9.36 -8.34
N TRP A 77 0.24 -9.16 -9.66
CA TRP A 77 -0.80 -8.36 -10.29
C TRP A 77 -2.10 -9.13 -10.38
N ILE A 78 -3.23 -8.45 -10.18
CA ILE A 78 -4.56 -8.97 -10.52
C ILE A 78 -5.38 -7.91 -11.27
N SER A 79 -6.24 -8.38 -12.17
CA SER A 79 -7.24 -7.50 -12.79
C SER A 79 -8.24 -7.03 -11.73
N GLY A 80 -8.43 -5.71 -11.64
CA GLY A 80 -9.40 -5.12 -10.72
C GLY A 80 -10.87 -5.34 -11.11
N HIS A 81 -11.15 -5.74 -12.36
CA HIS A 81 -12.49 -5.75 -12.94
C HIS A 81 -13.11 -7.17 -13.06
N ASN A 82 -12.45 -8.19 -12.53
CA ASN A 82 -12.90 -9.58 -12.67
C ASN A 82 -13.70 -10.08 -11.45
N SER A 83 -14.25 -9.17 -10.65
CA SER A 83 -15.00 -9.49 -9.42
C SER A 83 -14.33 -10.52 -8.51
N VAL A 84 -13.01 -10.41 -8.35
CA VAL A 84 -12.27 -11.22 -7.39
C VAL A 84 -12.71 -10.80 -5.99
N GLN A 85 -13.47 -11.66 -5.31
CA GLN A 85 -14.08 -11.38 -4.00
C GLN A 85 -13.10 -10.79 -2.99
N GLY A 86 -11.85 -11.28 -2.95
CA GLY A 86 -10.81 -10.74 -2.07
C GLY A 86 -10.41 -9.30 -2.39
N ASN A 87 -10.31 -8.96 -3.68
CA ASN A 87 -10.00 -7.61 -4.14
C ASN A 87 -11.16 -6.64 -3.84
N GLU A 88 -12.39 -7.08 -4.08
CA GLU A 88 -13.58 -6.27 -3.78
C GLU A 88 -13.70 -6.00 -2.28
N SER A 89 -13.47 -7.01 -1.44
CA SER A 89 -13.44 -6.87 0.02
C SER A 89 -12.37 -5.87 0.46
N ALA A 90 -11.14 -5.98 -0.05
CA ALA A 90 -10.06 -5.06 0.28
C ALA A 90 -10.38 -3.61 -0.14
N ASN A 91 -10.96 -3.42 -1.32
CA ASN A 91 -11.38 -2.11 -1.82
C ASN A 91 -12.53 -1.52 -0.99
N LYS A 92 -13.48 -2.34 -0.54
CA LYS A 92 -14.57 -1.93 0.36
C LYS A 92 -14.00 -1.39 1.67
N GLU A 93 -13.09 -2.12 2.31
CA GLU A 93 -12.44 -1.68 3.56
C GLU A 93 -11.64 -0.39 3.35
N ALA A 94 -10.91 -0.27 2.23
CA ALA A 94 -10.17 0.94 1.90
C ALA A 94 -11.10 2.17 1.76
N LYS A 95 -12.27 1.99 1.13
CA LYS A 95 -13.29 3.05 1.00
C LYS A 95 -13.91 3.42 2.35
N LEU A 96 -14.18 2.44 3.21
CA LEU A 96 -14.72 2.69 4.56
C LEU A 96 -13.75 3.48 5.43
N ALA A 97 -12.45 3.13 5.39
CA ALA A 97 -11.38 3.85 6.09
C ALA A 97 -11.19 5.28 5.55
N ALA A 98 -11.28 5.45 4.23
CA ALA A 98 -11.19 6.78 3.61
C ALA A 98 -12.41 7.67 3.91
N GLY A 99 -13.59 7.08 4.10
CA GLY A 99 -14.85 7.81 4.29
C GLY A 99 -15.05 8.34 5.71
N ASN A 100 -14.58 7.64 6.73
CA ASN A 100 -14.71 8.11 8.12
C ASN A 100 -13.50 7.68 8.97
N PRO A 101 -12.79 8.63 9.62
CA PRO A 101 -11.69 8.33 10.53
C PRO A 101 -12.02 7.34 11.66
N SER A 102 -13.29 7.23 12.07
CA SER A 102 -13.71 6.24 13.08
C SER A 102 -13.58 4.79 12.61
N ASN A 103 -13.58 4.57 11.28
CA ASN A 103 -13.40 3.26 10.68
C ASN A 103 -11.91 2.87 10.54
N ASN A 104 -10.99 3.77 10.91
CA ASN A 104 -9.56 3.51 10.81
C ASN A 104 -9.09 2.55 11.90
N SER A 105 -8.07 1.76 11.56
CA SER A 105 -7.35 0.99 12.56
C SER A 105 -6.69 1.90 13.61
N PRO A 106 -6.62 1.48 14.90
CA PRO A 106 -5.90 2.23 15.92
C PRO A 106 -4.46 2.54 15.50
N VAL A 107 -3.98 3.75 15.80
CA VAL A 107 -2.65 4.23 15.39
C VAL A 107 -1.53 3.25 15.75
N ARG A 108 -1.58 2.62 16.93
CA ARG A 108 -0.63 1.59 17.37
C ARG A 108 -0.50 0.37 16.44
N LYS A 109 -1.54 0.04 15.66
CA LYS A 109 -1.53 -1.05 14.69
C LYS A 109 -0.97 -0.62 13.32
N LEU A 110 -0.88 0.68 13.07
CA LEU A 110 -0.36 1.23 11.82
C LEU A 110 1.17 1.28 11.82
N PRO A 111 1.81 1.24 10.62
CA PRO A 111 3.21 1.61 10.44
C PRO A 111 3.52 3.00 11.01
N LEU A 112 4.70 3.16 11.62
CA LEU A 112 5.11 4.40 12.29
C LEU A 112 5.01 5.66 11.42
N PHE A 113 5.28 5.54 10.13
CA PHE A 113 5.23 6.70 9.21
C PHE A 113 3.79 7.21 8.96
N LEU A 114 2.76 6.43 9.32
CA LEU A 114 1.35 6.85 9.26
C LEU A 114 0.85 7.46 10.58
N HIS A 115 1.66 7.47 11.65
CA HIS A 115 1.24 8.00 12.96
C HIS A 115 1.09 9.52 12.96
N LYS A 116 1.81 10.22 12.07
CA LYS A 116 1.78 11.68 11.96
C LYS A 116 0.56 12.22 11.18
N GLY A 117 -0.35 11.35 10.75
CA GLY A 117 -1.66 11.70 10.19
C GLY A 117 -1.64 12.20 8.75
N VAL A 118 -0.65 13.00 8.34
CA VAL A 118 -0.58 13.59 7.00
C VAL A 118 0.61 13.04 6.24
N LEU A 119 0.32 12.35 5.13
CA LEU A 119 1.34 11.97 4.17
C LEU A 119 1.73 13.18 3.32
N PRO A 120 3.03 13.38 3.02
CA PRO A 120 3.46 14.39 2.06
C PRO A 120 2.69 14.24 0.75
N SER A 121 2.12 15.34 0.25
CA SER A 121 1.41 15.33 -1.04
C SER A 121 2.40 15.00 -2.15
N SER A 122 2.17 13.91 -2.89
CA SER A 122 2.97 13.66 -4.10
C SER A 122 2.79 14.76 -5.14
N ILE A 123 3.80 14.92 -5.99
CA ILE A 123 3.75 15.78 -7.19
C ILE A 123 2.49 15.45 -8.03
N SER A 124 2.11 14.17 -8.13
CA SER A 124 0.90 13.75 -8.82
C SER A 124 -0.38 14.24 -8.13
N ALA A 125 -0.45 14.18 -6.80
CA ALA A 125 -1.58 14.75 -6.03
C ALA A 125 -1.68 16.26 -6.26
N LEU A 126 -0.55 16.98 -6.23
CA LEU A 126 -0.49 18.42 -6.47
C LEU A 126 -0.94 18.78 -7.88
N LYS A 127 -0.47 18.07 -8.91
CA LYS A 127 -0.92 18.24 -10.30
C LYS A 127 -2.41 17.98 -10.46
N GLN A 128 -2.96 16.96 -9.77
CA GLN A 128 -4.38 16.66 -9.83
C GLN A 128 -5.22 17.73 -9.14
N ALA A 129 -4.77 18.24 -7.98
CA ALA A 129 -5.41 19.34 -7.29
C ALA A 129 -5.44 20.62 -8.15
N GLN A 130 -4.32 20.96 -8.78
CA GLN A 130 -4.22 22.10 -9.70
C GLN A 130 -5.17 21.93 -10.90
N LYS A 131 -5.18 20.74 -11.53
CA LYS A 131 -6.09 20.45 -12.65
C LYS A 131 -7.57 20.57 -12.25
N ASN A 132 -7.93 20.12 -11.05
CA ASN A 132 -9.29 20.22 -10.54
C ASN A 132 -9.68 21.68 -10.25
N GLN A 133 -8.77 22.48 -9.67
CA GLN A 133 -8.99 23.92 -9.49
C GLN A 133 -9.19 24.65 -10.81
N SER A 134 -8.38 24.35 -11.82
CA SER A 134 -8.57 24.94 -13.15
C SER A 134 -9.93 24.56 -13.73
N LYS A 135 -10.35 23.30 -13.64
CA LYS A 135 -11.67 22.85 -14.10
C LYS A 135 -12.87 23.42 -13.34
N ALA A 136 -12.70 23.90 -12.11
CA ALA A 136 -13.78 24.52 -11.34
C ALA A 136 -13.96 26.01 -11.66
N ARG A 137 -12.95 26.63 -12.31
CA ARG A 137 -12.94 28.05 -12.68
C ARG A 137 -13.45 28.31 -14.11
N TRP A 138 -13.65 27.26 -14.90
CA TRP A 138 -14.09 27.27 -16.30
C TRP A 138 -15.22 26.27 -16.48
#